data_AF-A0A7C1N863-F1
#
_entry.id   AF-A0A7C1N863-F1
#
_cell.length_a   1.000
_cell.length_b   1.000
_cell.length_c   1.000
_cell.angle_alpha   90.00
_cell.angle_beta   90.00
_cell.angle_gamma   90.00
#
_symmetry.space_group_name_H-M   'P 1'
#
loop_
_entity.id
_entity.type
_entity.pdbx_description
1 polymer ?
#
loop_
_entity_poly.entity_id
_entity_poly.type
_entity_poly.pdbx_seq_one_letter_code
_entity_poly.pdbx_strand_id
1 'polypeptide(L)'
;MIYYLFFFSGHGMRVPDKNEDEYDESWALYDGLLIDDDLFYLFKDFKFGVRIFVISDSCCSGTIIDGFPKAEHKTFPEDIQIRIIKNSKSSIDETKKATLSKRALKEEIKKSNIKHYPNVLLLSACQDNQWAVPGKIYSKFTKQIVTTWNDLGLRGKIKYREFYKQILKSFTPFQSPNYYHIGKSQPWNRPIFS
;
A
#
# COMPACT_ATOMS: atom_id res chain seq x y z
N MET A 1 -10.79 -18.27 -10.73
CA MET A 1 -9.66 -17.38 -10.36
C MET A 1 -10.16 -16.47 -9.24
N ILE A 2 -9.48 -16.41 -8.10
CA ILE A 2 -9.94 -15.61 -6.94
C ILE A 2 -9.22 -14.26 -6.95
N TYR A 3 -10.00 -13.19 -6.78
CA TYR A 3 -9.54 -11.81 -6.78
C TYR A 3 -10.02 -11.08 -5.53
N TYR A 4 -9.12 -10.32 -4.90
CA TYR A 4 -9.46 -9.37 -3.85
C TYR A 4 -9.08 -7.97 -4.31
N LEU A 5 -9.99 -7.01 -4.10
CA LEU A 5 -9.74 -5.59 -4.28
C LEU A 5 -9.77 -4.93 -2.91
N PHE A 6 -8.67 -4.28 -2.55
CA PHE A 6 -8.59 -3.39 -1.39
C PHE A 6 -8.52 -1.95 -1.90
N PHE A 7 -9.43 -1.11 -1.43
CA PHE A 7 -9.39 0.33 -1.67
C PHE A 7 -9.31 1.03 -0.31
N PHE A 8 -8.25 1.78 -0.11
CA PHE A 8 -8.06 2.64 1.06
C PHE A 8 -7.97 4.08 0.61
N SER A 9 -8.71 4.97 1.26
CA SER A 9 -8.59 6.41 1.11
C SER A 9 -8.64 7.01 2.50
N GLY A 10 -7.58 7.70 2.88
CA GLY A 10 -7.39 8.15 4.25
C GLY A 10 -6.00 8.73 4.47
N HIS A 11 -5.66 8.94 5.74
CA HIS A 11 -4.34 9.41 6.10
C HIS A 11 -3.34 8.26 6.07
N GLY A 12 -2.14 8.59 5.62
CA GLY A 12 -0.97 7.74 5.74
C GLY A 12 0.05 8.46 6.58
N MET A 13 0.75 7.67 7.37
CA MET A 13 1.73 8.18 8.30
C MET A 13 3.00 7.37 8.22
N ARG A 14 4.08 8.03 8.63
CA ARG A 14 5.31 7.34 8.96
C ARG A 14 5.42 7.15 10.45
N VAL A 15 5.94 6.00 10.83
CA VAL A 15 6.18 5.63 12.21
C VAL A 15 7.67 5.33 12.32
N PRO A 16 8.40 5.94 13.27
CA PRO A 16 9.79 5.56 13.52
C PRO A 16 9.88 4.07 13.84
N ASP A 17 10.75 3.34 13.16
CA ASP A 17 11.04 1.97 13.54
C ASP A 17 11.74 1.97 14.90
N LYS A 18 11.40 1.01 15.76
CA LYS A 18 11.93 0.92 17.12
C LYS A 18 13.42 0.58 17.17
N ASN A 19 14.02 0.11 16.08
CA ASN A 19 15.36 -0.49 16.11
C ASN A 19 16.40 0.10 15.17
N GLU A 20 16.06 0.95 14.20
CA GLU A 20 17.01 1.47 13.19
C GLU A 20 16.57 2.89 12.75
N ASP A 21 17.45 3.68 12.13
CA ASP A 21 17.18 5.04 11.57
C ASP A 21 16.19 5.00 10.37
N GLU A 22 15.24 4.07 10.39
CA GLU A 22 14.28 3.76 9.34
C GLU A 22 12.85 4.14 9.78
N TYR A 23 11.99 4.39 8.79
CA TYR A 23 10.59 4.74 9.01
C TYR A 23 9.69 3.72 8.31
N ASP A 24 8.64 3.30 9.01
CA ASP A 24 7.59 2.44 8.46
C ASP A 24 6.44 3.25 7.88
N GLU A 25 5.93 2.82 6.73
CA GLU A 25 4.70 3.37 6.15
C GLU A 25 3.47 2.73 6.79
N SER A 26 2.43 3.51 7.04
CA SER A 26 1.21 3.02 7.68
C SER A 26 -0.05 3.67 7.13
N TRP A 27 -1.14 2.91 7.15
CA TRP A 27 -2.50 3.44 7.04
C TRP A 27 -2.98 3.86 8.42
N ALA A 28 -3.40 5.12 8.55
CA ALA A 28 -4.07 5.60 9.75
C ALA A 28 -5.54 5.18 9.72
N LEU A 29 -5.85 4.08 10.41
CA LEU A 29 -7.20 3.60 10.64
C LEU A 29 -7.85 4.40 11.79
N TYR A 30 -9.15 4.18 12.00
CA TYR A 30 -9.90 4.87 13.04
C TYR A 30 -9.36 4.58 14.46
N ASP A 31 -9.02 3.32 14.73
CA ASP A 31 -8.58 2.82 16.03
C ASP A 31 -7.06 2.74 16.16
N GLY A 32 -6.31 2.75 15.06
CA GLY A 32 -4.86 2.84 15.12
C GLY A 32 -4.15 2.80 13.78
N LEU A 33 -2.84 2.51 13.82
CA LEU A 33 -2.00 2.44 12.63
C LEU A 33 -1.85 0.99 12.17
N LEU A 34 -2.11 0.75 10.89
CA LEU A 34 -1.78 -0.50 10.21
C LEU A 34 -0.50 -0.30 9.43
N ILE A 35 0.58 -0.92 9.89
CA ILE A 35 1.93 -0.78 9.33
C ILE A 35 2.11 -1.72 8.13
N ASP A 36 2.98 -1.36 7.19
CA ASP A 36 3.30 -2.13 5.98
C ASP A 36 3.70 -3.60 6.25
N ASP A 37 4.50 -3.85 7.28
CA ASP A 37 4.88 -5.20 7.72
C ASP A 37 3.67 -6.04 8.14
N ASP A 38 2.74 -5.45 8.90
CA ASP A 38 1.49 -6.11 9.29
C ASP A 38 0.62 -6.38 8.06
N LEU A 39 0.55 -5.44 7.13
CA LEU A 39 -0.21 -5.58 5.88
C LEU A 39 0.36 -6.70 5.01
N PHE A 40 1.68 -6.78 4.88
CA PHE A 40 2.36 -7.87 4.20
C PHE A 40 2.10 -9.21 4.90
N TYR A 41 2.15 -9.25 6.23
CA TYR A 41 1.86 -10.44 7.03
C TYR A 41 0.42 -10.94 6.79
N LEU A 42 -0.55 -10.04 6.66
CA LEU A 42 -1.93 -10.41 6.30
C LEU A 42 -2.02 -10.93 4.86
N PHE A 43 -1.24 -10.38 3.92
CA PHE A 43 -1.27 -10.82 2.52
C PHE A 43 -0.60 -12.17 2.28
N LYS A 44 0.44 -12.55 3.04
CA LYS A 44 1.10 -13.86 2.86
C LYS A 44 0.19 -15.05 3.16
N ASP A 45 -0.89 -14.88 3.94
CA ASP A 45 -1.81 -15.95 4.30
C ASP A 45 -2.81 -16.31 3.18
N PHE A 46 -2.86 -15.50 2.11
CA PHE A 46 -3.65 -15.83 0.93
C PHE A 46 -3.06 -17.01 0.17
N LYS A 47 -3.93 -17.93 -0.28
CA LYS A 47 -3.54 -19.12 -1.05
C LYS A 47 -2.84 -18.76 -2.36
N PHE A 48 -1.96 -19.67 -2.82
CA PHE A 48 -1.37 -19.58 -4.16
C PHE A 48 -2.42 -19.34 -5.25
N GLY A 49 -2.10 -18.45 -6.20
CA GLY A 49 -2.98 -18.13 -7.33
C GLY A 49 -4.05 -17.08 -7.02
N VAL A 50 -4.20 -16.64 -5.76
CA VAL A 50 -5.00 -15.45 -5.43
C VAL A 50 -4.30 -14.20 -5.97
N ARG A 51 -5.08 -13.28 -6.52
CA ARG A 51 -4.62 -11.95 -6.91
C ARG A 51 -5.19 -10.88 -6.01
N ILE A 52 -4.31 -10.05 -5.48
CA ILE A 52 -4.67 -8.96 -4.58
C ILE A 52 -4.37 -7.65 -5.30
N PHE A 53 -5.41 -6.87 -5.56
CA PHE A 53 -5.28 -5.54 -6.16
C PHE A 53 -5.54 -4.50 -5.07
N VAL A 54 -4.56 -3.66 -4.80
CA VAL A 54 -4.61 -2.61 -3.77
C VAL A 54 -4.61 -1.26 -4.46
N ILE A 55 -5.56 -0.41 -4.09
CA ILE A 55 -5.60 1.01 -4.43
C ILE A 55 -5.44 1.78 -3.12
N SER A 56 -4.32 2.48 -2.97
CA SER A 56 -4.00 3.26 -1.77
C SER A 56 -4.02 4.75 -2.10
N ASP A 57 -5.13 5.40 -1.81
CA ASP A 57 -5.31 6.85 -1.91
C ASP A 57 -4.88 7.54 -0.61
N SER A 58 -3.58 7.48 -0.34
CA SER A 58 -2.95 7.97 0.89
C SER A 58 -1.56 8.53 0.61
N CYS A 59 -1.17 9.60 1.33
CA CYS A 59 0.22 10.07 1.36
C CYS A 59 1.12 8.99 1.99
N CYS A 60 2.41 8.93 1.61
CA CYS A 60 3.39 8.00 2.19
C CYS A 60 2.97 6.51 2.08
N SER A 61 2.48 6.10 0.91
CA SER A 61 2.00 4.72 0.69
C SER A 61 2.54 4.08 -0.59
N GLY A 62 3.61 4.63 -1.18
CA GLY A 62 4.12 4.12 -2.44
C GLY A 62 4.82 2.76 -2.29
N THR A 63 5.18 2.36 -1.06
CA THR A 63 5.76 1.05 -0.74
C THR A 63 5.04 0.30 0.39
N ILE A 64 3.86 0.72 0.83
CA ILE A 64 3.11 0.15 1.97
C ILE A 64 2.80 -1.37 1.91
N ILE A 65 3.08 -2.03 0.79
CA ILE A 65 2.91 -3.49 0.63
C ILE A 65 4.22 -4.27 0.63
N ASP A 66 5.37 -3.60 0.73
CA ASP A 66 6.69 -4.18 0.48
C ASP A 66 7.36 -4.74 1.75
N GLY A 67 7.09 -4.18 2.93
CA GLY A 67 7.72 -4.63 4.20
C GLY A 67 9.26 -4.58 4.18
N PHE A 68 9.85 -3.73 3.32
CA PHE A 68 11.29 -3.54 3.17
C PHE A 68 11.64 -2.05 3.10
N PRO A 69 12.70 -1.60 3.80
CA PRO A 69 13.05 -0.18 3.89
C PRO A 69 13.61 0.38 2.58
N LYS A 70 13.24 1.63 2.25
CA LYS A 70 13.80 2.43 1.14
C LYS A 70 13.95 3.92 1.55
N ALA A 71 14.83 4.61 0.81
CA ALA A 71 15.55 5.83 1.21
C ALA A 71 14.75 7.16 1.27
N GLU A 72 15.23 8.07 2.15
CA GLU A 72 14.89 9.48 2.40
C GLU A 72 13.61 10.08 1.76
N HIS A 73 12.66 10.48 2.61
CA HIS A 73 11.49 11.22 2.14
C HIS A 73 10.86 12.18 3.15
N LYS A 74 9.91 12.98 2.67
CA LYS A 74 9.21 14.02 3.45
C LYS A 74 8.32 13.40 4.52
N THR A 75 8.56 13.76 5.77
CA THR A 75 7.81 13.32 6.96
C THR A 75 6.91 14.44 7.49
N PHE A 76 5.90 14.08 8.27
CA PHE A 76 5.24 15.04 9.17
C PHE A 76 6.21 15.44 10.30
N PRO A 77 6.03 16.60 10.95
CA PRO A 77 6.72 16.91 12.20
C PRO A 77 6.61 15.77 13.23
N GLU A 78 7.73 15.45 13.87
CA GLU A 78 7.89 14.28 14.75
C GLU A 78 6.92 14.28 15.95
N ASP A 79 6.60 15.46 16.47
CA ASP A 79 5.65 15.69 17.56
C ASP A 79 4.22 15.27 17.21
N ILE A 80 3.80 15.49 15.96
CA ILE A 80 2.50 15.05 15.44
C ILE A 80 2.47 13.52 15.31
N GLN A 81 3.56 12.91 14.83
CA GLN A 81 3.67 11.45 14.71
C GLN A 81 3.58 10.77 16.07
N ILE A 82 4.37 11.22 17.04
CA ILE A 82 4.40 10.67 18.41
C ILE A 82 3.03 10.75 19.08
N ARG A 83 2.30 11.86 18.89
CA ARG A 83 0.97 12.05 19.48
C ARG A 83 -0.05 11.08 18.92
N ILE A 84 -0.01 10.79 17.62
CA ILE A 84 -0.95 9.85 17.00
C ILE A 84 -0.62 8.42 17.40
N ILE A 85 0.67 8.03 17.42
CA ILE A 85 1.11 6.70 17.87
C ILE A 85 0.67 6.43 19.31
N LYS A 86 0.91 7.38 20.23
CA LYS A 86 0.52 7.25 21.65
C LYS A 86 -0.98 7.11 21.87
N ASN A 87 -1.79 7.64 20.96
CA ASN A 87 -3.25 7.57 21.04
C ASN A 87 -3.84 6.43 20.19
N SER A 88 -3.03 5.74 19.39
CA SER A 88 -3.46 4.60 18.59
C SER A 88 -3.63 3.36 19.48
N LYS A 89 -4.83 2.79 19.49
CA LYS A 89 -5.10 1.45 20.02
C LYS A 89 -4.80 0.49 18.89
N SER A 90 -3.53 0.14 18.65
CA SER A 90 -3.25 -0.87 17.63
C SER A 90 -3.88 -2.20 18.07
N SER A 91 -5.06 -2.52 17.53
CA SER A 91 -5.89 -3.68 17.89
C SER A 91 -5.30 -5.03 17.44
N ILE A 92 -4.11 -5.03 16.83
CA ILE A 92 -3.29 -6.24 16.69
C ILE A 92 -2.53 -6.39 18.01
N ASP A 93 -3.25 -6.98 18.96
CA ASP A 93 -2.83 -7.55 20.24
C ASP A 93 -1.40 -7.19 20.66
N GLU A 94 -1.27 -6.34 21.68
CA GLU A 94 0.01 -6.05 22.35
C GLU A 94 0.74 -7.35 22.76
N THR A 95 0.02 -8.46 22.94
CA THR A 95 0.62 -9.78 23.21
C THR A 95 1.26 -10.47 21.99
N LYS A 96 0.89 -10.14 20.74
CA LYS A 96 1.57 -10.64 19.53
C LYS A 96 2.66 -9.69 19.03
N LYS A 97 2.44 -8.37 19.13
CA LYS A 97 3.44 -7.34 18.75
C LYS A 97 4.61 -7.24 19.71
N ALA A 98 4.50 -7.74 20.94
CA ALA A 98 5.61 -7.80 21.89
C ALA A 98 6.74 -8.79 21.52
N THR A 99 6.54 -9.69 20.55
CA THR A 99 7.49 -10.82 20.37
C THR A 99 8.21 -10.85 19.03
N LEU A 100 7.80 -10.09 18.01
CA LEU A 100 8.51 -10.13 16.73
C LEU A 100 8.94 -8.73 16.29
N SER A 101 10.19 -8.37 16.60
CA SER A 101 10.89 -7.29 15.90
C SER A 101 10.87 -7.53 14.40
N LYS A 102 11.04 -6.51 13.54
CA LYS A 102 11.18 -6.71 12.07
C LYS A 102 12.14 -7.83 11.71
N ARG A 103 13.22 -7.96 12.47
CA ARG A 103 14.20 -9.05 12.33
C ARG A 103 13.58 -10.42 12.62
N ALA A 104 12.74 -10.54 13.63
CA ALA A 104 12.04 -11.75 13.97
C ALA A 104 10.87 -12.04 13.00
N LEU A 105 10.16 -11.03 12.48
CA LEU A 105 9.18 -11.21 11.40
C LEU A 105 9.86 -11.64 10.10
N LYS A 106 11.01 -11.05 9.76
CA LYS A 106 11.86 -11.41 8.61
C LYS A 106 12.48 -12.78 8.78
N GLU A 107 12.93 -13.13 9.98
CA GLU A 107 13.37 -14.48 10.31
C GLU A 107 12.22 -15.47 10.27
N GLU A 108 11.01 -15.11 10.70
CA GLU A 108 9.82 -15.95 10.63
C GLU A 108 9.34 -16.10 9.18
N ILE A 109 9.44 -15.07 8.35
CA ILE A 109 9.21 -15.11 6.89
C ILE A 109 10.28 -16.00 6.21
N LYS A 110 11.51 -15.97 6.71
CA LYS A 110 12.64 -16.77 6.19
C LYS A 110 12.63 -18.22 6.70
N LYS A 111 12.12 -18.46 7.91
CA LYS A 111 11.96 -19.77 8.58
C LYS A 111 10.64 -20.43 8.20
N SER A 112 9.58 -19.66 8.02
CA SER A 112 8.37 -20.14 7.38
C SER A 112 8.78 -20.51 5.96
N ASN A 113 8.59 -21.77 5.60
CA ASN A 113 8.72 -22.22 4.23
C ASN A 113 7.62 -21.54 3.40
N ILE A 114 7.73 -20.23 3.13
CA ILE A 114 6.83 -19.49 2.25
C ILE A 114 6.99 -20.13 0.88
N LYS A 115 6.12 -21.10 0.58
CA LYS A 115 6.11 -21.82 -0.68
C LYS A 115 5.77 -20.89 -1.85
N HIS A 116 5.12 -19.75 -1.57
CA HIS A 116 4.78 -18.75 -2.56
C HIS A 116 4.68 -17.34 -1.95
N TYR A 117 5.25 -16.34 -2.64
CA TYR A 117 4.96 -14.94 -2.34
C TYR A 117 3.51 -14.58 -2.70
N PRO A 118 2.84 -13.70 -1.93
CA PRO A 118 1.54 -13.17 -2.32
C PRO A 118 1.69 -12.40 -3.63
N ASN A 119 0.66 -12.49 -4.48
CA ASN A 119 0.64 -11.76 -5.74
C ASN A 119 -0.20 -10.49 -5.58
N VAL A 120 0.49 -9.37 -5.34
CA VAL A 120 -0.13 -8.09 -5.02
C VAL A 120 0.26 -7.06 -6.07
N LEU A 121 -0.71 -6.32 -6.59
CA LEU A 121 -0.50 -5.09 -7.35
C LEU A 121 -1.02 -3.91 -6.53
N LEU A 122 -0.16 -2.95 -6.26
CA LEU A 122 -0.47 -1.68 -5.65
C LEU A 122 -0.51 -0.56 -6.68
N LEU A 123 -1.59 0.21 -6.67
CA LEU A 123 -1.67 1.56 -7.21
C LEU A 123 -1.78 2.55 -6.05
N SER A 124 -0.77 3.38 -5.82
CA SER A 124 -0.82 4.43 -4.79
C SER A 124 -1.00 5.81 -5.41
N ALA A 125 -1.52 6.76 -4.63
CA ALA A 125 -1.82 8.12 -5.10
C ALA A 125 -0.59 8.96 -5.47
N CYS A 126 0.59 8.64 -4.94
CA CYS A 126 1.81 9.39 -5.17
C CYS A 126 3.06 8.51 -4.96
N GLN A 127 4.22 9.01 -5.40
CA GLN A 127 5.53 8.45 -5.03
C GLN A 127 5.84 8.75 -3.56
N ASP A 128 6.82 8.05 -3.02
CA ASP A 128 7.19 8.13 -1.61
C ASP A 128 7.72 9.52 -1.19
N ASN A 129 8.22 10.31 -2.16
CA ASN A 129 8.70 11.68 -1.94
C ASN A 129 7.68 12.78 -2.31
N GLN A 130 6.42 12.40 -2.53
CA GLN A 130 5.33 13.27 -2.97
C GLN A 130 4.13 13.21 -2.01
N TRP A 131 3.16 14.11 -2.24
CA TRP A 131 1.93 14.19 -1.45
C TRP A 131 0.71 13.93 -2.33
N ALA A 132 -0.29 13.23 -1.78
CA ALA A 132 -1.58 13.06 -2.42
C ALA A 132 -2.43 14.32 -2.24
N VAL A 133 -2.94 14.87 -3.36
CA VAL A 133 -3.78 16.09 -3.32
C VAL A 133 -5.23 15.72 -2.96
N PRO A 134 -5.77 16.25 -1.84
CA PRO A 134 -7.17 16.04 -1.49
C PRO A 134 -8.09 16.83 -2.43
N GLY A 135 -9.37 16.46 -2.48
CA GLY A 135 -10.38 17.19 -3.23
C GLY A 135 -11.71 17.23 -2.49
N LYS A 136 -12.68 17.98 -3.03
CA LYS A 136 -13.96 18.26 -2.35
C LYS A 136 -14.86 17.02 -2.16
N ILE A 137 -14.83 16.09 -3.11
CA ILE A 137 -15.63 14.85 -3.11
C ILE A 137 -14.70 13.64 -3.18
N TYR A 138 -13.81 13.65 -4.18
CA TYR A 138 -12.72 12.68 -4.31
C TYR A 138 -11.39 13.42 -4.28
N SER A 139 -10.34 12.74 -3.82
CA SER A 139 -8.96 13.17 -4.09
C SER A 139 -8.71 13.26 -5.59
N LYS A 140 -7.62 13.92 -5.98
CA LYS A 140 -7.20 13.96 -7.39
C LYS A 140 -7.02 12.54 -7.97
N PHE A 141 -6.45 11.63 -7.19
CA PHE A 141 -6.20 10.25 -7.58
C PHE A 141 -7.47 9.44 -7.76
N THR A 142 -8.33 9.41 -6.74
CA THR A 142 -9.59 8.68 -6.80
C THR A 142 -10.51 9.22 -7.90
N LYS A 143 -10.56 10.54 -8.10
CA LYS A 143 -11.31 11.13 -9.22
C LYS A 143 -10.83 10.60 -10.57
N GLN A 144 -9.52 10.50 -10.77
CA GLN A 144 -8.96 10.02 -12.02
C GLN A 144 -9.21 8.52 -12.24
N ILE A 145 -9.12 7.69 -11.19
CA ILE A 145 -9.50 6.27 -11.27
C ILE A 145 -10.94 6.12 -11.75
N VAL A 146 -11.88 6.81 -11.08
CA VAL A 146 -13.31 6.74 -11.42
C VAL A 146 -13.57 7.23 -12.84
N THR A 147 -12.95 8.34 -13.23
CA THR A 147 -13.08 8.91 -14.58
C THR A 147 -12.57 7.92 -15.64
N THR A 148 -11.38 7.36 -15.43
CA THR A 148 -10.75 6.42 -16.37
C THR A 148 -11.54 5.10 -16.45
N TRP A 149 -12.09 4.63 -15.34
CA TRP A 149 -12.88 3.39 -15.29
C TRP A 149 -14.27 3.56 -15.92
N ASN A 150 -14.87 4.75 -15.82
CA ASN A 150 -16.17 5.04 -16.40
C ASN A 150 -16.14 5.30 -17.90
N ASP A 151 -14.96 5.36 -18.51
CA ASP A 151 -14.81 5.26 -19.95
C ASP A 151 -15.22 3.85 -20.42
N LEU A 152 -16.44 3.75 -20.94
CA LEU A 152 -17.09 2.50 -21.36
C LEU A 152 -16.31 1.77 -22.46
N GLY A 153 -15.46 2.47 -23.23
CA GLY A 153 -14.63 1.85 -24.26
C GLY A 153 -13.53 0.93 -23.72
N LEU A 154 -13.18 1.08 -22.43
CA LEU A 154 -12.02 0.43 -21.83
C LEU A 154 -12.38 -0.73 -20.88
N ARG A 155 -13.62 -0.78 -20.38
CA ARG A 155 -14.05 -1.78 -19.40
C ARG A 155 -13.91 -3.21 -19.94
N GLY A 156 -13.25 -4.08 -19.15
CA GLY A 156 -12.99 -5.48 -19.50
C GLY A 156 -11.96 -5.71 -20.62
N LYS A 157 -11.42 -4.64 -21.23
CA LYS A 157 -10.42 -4.72 -22.32
C LYS A 157 -9.07 -4.17 -21.92
N ILE A 158 -9.05 -3.10 -21.11
CA ILE A 158 -7.83 -2.43 -20.71
C ILE A 158 -7.01 -3.26 -19.71
N LYS A 159 -5.70 -3.35 -19.93
CA LYS A 159 -4.80 -4.01 -19.00
C LYS A 159 -4.46 -3.14 -17.80
N TYR A 160 -4.10 -3.73 -16.66
CA TYR A 160 -3.72 -2.98 -15.45
C TYR A 160 -2.65 -1.90 -15.70
N ARG A 161 -1.59 -2.24 -16.43
CA ARG A 161 -0.51 -1.28 -16.74
C ARG A 161 -0.97 -0.16 -17.68
N GLU A 162 -1.88 -0.44 -18.60
CA GLU A 162 -2.45 0.55 -19.52
C GLU A 162 -3.41 1.48 -18.78
N PHE A 163 -4.23 0.93 -17.88
CA PHE A 163 -5.12 1.69 -17.00
C PHE A 163 -4.33 2.67 -16.13
N TYR A 164 -3.25 2.20 -15.51
CA TYR A 164 -2.32 3.07 -14.79
C TYR A 164 -1.73 4.17 -15.68
N LYS A 165 -1.29 3.86 -16.90
CA LYS A 165 -0.78 4.87 -17.84
C LYS A 165 -1.83 5.92 -18.19
N GLN A 166 -3.10 5.53 -18.33
CA GLN A 166 -4.19 6.49 -18.58
C GLN A 166 -4.42 7.41 -17.39
N ILE A 167 -4.38 6.87 -16.16
CA ILE A 167 -4.46 7.66 -14.93
C ILE A 167 -3.31 8.67 -14.90
N LEU A 168 -2.07 8.22 -15.12
CA LEU A 168 -0.86 9.03 -15.02
C LEU A 168 -0.86 10.26 -15.94
N LYS A 169 -1.58 10.23 -17.08
CA LYS A 169 -1.65 11.34 -18.03
C LYS A 169 -2.26 12.64 -17.45
N SER A 170 -3.07 12.57 -16.40
CA SER A 170 -3.64 13.76 -15.75
C SER A 170 -2.81 14.28 -14.57
N PHE A 171 -1.65 13.67 -14.33
CA PHE A 171 -0.75 14.00 -13.24
C PHE A 171 0.47 14.79 -13.71
N THR A 172 1.04 15.55 -12.78
CA THR A 172 2.24 16.37 -13.00
C THR A 172 3.37 15.82 -12.12
N PRO A 173 4.63 16.20 -12.33
CA PRO A 173 5.73 15.73 -11.49
C PRO A 173 5.62 16.04 -9.97
N PHE A 174 4.66 16.88 -9.56
CA PHE A 174 4.38 17.17 -8.14
C PHE A 174 3.59 16.07 -7.43
N GLN A 175 2.80 15.29 -8.18
CA GLN A 175 2.09 14.11 -7.67
C GLN A 175 2.01 13.10 -8.81
N SER A 176 2.62 11.93 -8.66
CA SER A 176 2.68 10.88 -9.66
C SER A 176 2.25 9.56 -9.02
N PRO A 177 1.08 9.00 -9.38
CA PRO A 177 0.64 7.71 -8.85
C PRO A 177 1.71 6.62 -9.04
N ASN A 178 1.81 5.67 -8.12
CA ASN A 178 2.75 4.56 -8.25
C ASN A 178 2.09 3.31 -8.85
N TYR A 179 2.89 2.46 -9.50
CA TYR A 179 2.52 1.12 -9.94
C TYR A 179 3.57 0.16 -9.41
N TYR A 180 3.24 -0.54 -8.32
CA TYR A 180 4.17 -1.44 -7.64
C TYR A 180 3.57 -2.84 -7.54
N HIS A 181 4.35 -3.90 -7.72
CA HIS A 181 3.84 -5.26 -7.55
C HIS A 181 4.87 -6.17 -6.90
N ILE A 182 4.37 -7.11 -6.11
CA ILE A 182 5.15 -8.17 -5.47
C ILE A 182 4.58 -9.53 -5.87
N GLY A 183 5.43 -10.55 -5.82
CA GLY A 183 5.10 -11.91 -6.23
C GLY A 183 5.28 -12.16 -7.73
N LYS A 184 5.95 -13.27 -8.06
CA LYS A 184 6.25 -13.68 -9.44
C LYS A 184 5.21 -14.63 -10.05
N SER A 185 4.23 -15.06 -9.27
CA SER A 185 3.41 -16.25 -9.57
C SER A 185 2.34 -16.03 -10.65
N GLN A 186 1.91 -14.78 -10.93
CA GLN A 186 1.08 -14.47 -12.09
C GLN A 186 1.33 -13.03 -12.58
N PRO A 187 1.63 -12.80 -13.87
CA PRO A 187 1.85 -11.46 -14.39
C PRO A 187 0.53 -10.65 -14.46
N TRP A 188 0.59 -9.40 -14.02
CA TRP A 188 -0.49 -8.39 -14.11
C TRP A 188 -0.71 -7.84 -15.54
N ASN A 189 -0.03 -8.40 -16.55
CA ASN A 189 -0.19 -8.05 -17.96
C ASN A 189 -1.45 -8.70 -18.56
N ARG A 190 -2.62 -8.35 -18.02
CA ARG A 190 -3.93 -8.88 -18.43
C ARG A 190 -5.02 -7.82 -18.27
N PRO A 191 -6.17 -7.96 -18.95
CA PRO A 191 -7.32 -7.10 -18.73
C PRO A 191 -7.77 -7.10 -17.27
N ILE A 192 -8.22 -5.95 -16.78
CA ILE A 192 -8.70 -5.79 -15.41
C ILE A 192 -9.89 -6.73 -15.16
N PHE A 193 -9.79 -7.54 -14.10
CA PHE A 193 -10.78 -8.56 -13.69
C PHE A 193 -11.01 -9.71 -14.68
N SER A 194 -10.05 -9.97 -15.57
CA SER A 194 -10.02 -11.19 -16.42
C SER A 194 -9.30 -12.41 -15.82
#